data_AF-A0A534ZK14-F1
#
_entry.id   AF-A0A534ZK14-F1
#
_cell.length_a   1.000
_cell.length_b   1.000
_cell.length_c   1.000
_cell.angle_alpha   90.00
_cell.angle_beta   90.00
_cell.angle_gamma   90.00
#
_symmetry.space_group_name_H-M   'P 1'
#
loop_
_entity.id
_entity.type
_entity.pdbx_description
1 polymer ?
#
loop_
_entity_poly.entity_id
_entity_poly.type
_entity_poly.pdbx_seq_one_letter_code
_entity_poly.pdbx_strand_id
1 'polypeptide(L)' 'MTHNWDTERYDVGSGFGHVAFGVDDVYRVCDELRAKGVKIVREPGPMKHGGSEIAFIEDPDGYRLELIQLRGRVD' A
#
# COMPACT_ATOMS: atom_id res chain seq x y z
N MET A 1 7.81 -25.47 9.63
CA MET A 1 8.47 -24.17 9.42
C MET A 1 9.77 -24.46 8.69
N THR A 2 9.76 -24.36 7.36
CA THR A 2 10.94 -24.66 6.51
C THR A 2 11.58 -23.34 6.14
N HIS A 3 12.68 -23.02 6.81
CA HIS A 3 13.50 -21.85 6.47
C HIS A 3 14.36 -22.20 5.25
N ASN A 4 14.26 -21.37 4.20
CA ASN A 4 15.02 -21.51 2.98
C ASN A 4 16.11 -20.43 3.01
N TRP A 5 17.35 -20.85 3.26
CA TRP A 5 18.48 -19.97 3.60
C TRP A 5 19.25 -19.42 2.39
N ASP A 6 18.81 -19.71 1.15
CA ASP A 6 19.59 -19.48 -0.08
C ASP A 6 18.76 -18.86 -1.23
N THR A 7 17.76 -18.04 -0.91
CA THR A 7 16.96 -17.36 -1.96
C THR A 7 16.97 -15.87 -1.74
N GLU A 8 17.72 -15.19 -2.62
CA GLU A 8 17.94 -13.74 -2.60
C GLU A 8 16.68 -12.95 -3.02
N ARG A 9 15.75 -13.59 -3.73
CA ARG A 9 14.54 -12.93 -4.22
C ARG A 9 13.39 -13.93 -4.38
N TYR A 10 12.24 -13.61 -3.81
CA TYR A 10 11.01 -14.35 -4.02
C TYR A 10 10.21 -13.72 -5.16
N ASP A 11 9.73 -14.55 -6.09
CA ASP A 11 8.70 -14.11 -7.03
C ASP A 11 7.40 -13.94 -6.25
N VAL A 12 6.81 -12.74 -6.31
CA VAL A 12 5.58 -12.39 -5.58
C VAL A 12 4.40 -13.29 -5.98
N GLY A 13 4.49 -13.98 -7.12
CA GLY A 13 3.45 -14.86 -7.64
C GLY A 13 2.14 -14.10 -7.91
N SER A 14 1.07 -14.84 -8.19
CA SER A 14 -0.27 -14.27 -8.46
C SER A 14 -1.30 -14.55 -7.37
N GLY A 15 -0.91 -15.29 -6.32
CA GLY A 15 -1.83 -15.69 -5.24
C GLY A 15 -2.07 -14.60 -4.17
N PHE A 16 -1.11 -13.68 -4.00
CA PHE A 16 -1.20 -12.58 -3.06
C PHE A 16 -1.59 -11.29 -3.79
N GLY A 17 -2.63 -10.59 -3.29
CA GLY A 17 -3.09 -9.32 -3.86
C GLY A 17 -2.31 -8.12 -3.32
N HIS A 18 -2.57 -7.76 -2.06
CA HIS A 18 -1.94 -6.65 -1.35
C HIS A 18 -2.31 -6.69 0.15
N VAL A 19 -1.57 -5.96 0.99
CA VAL A 19 -1.99 -5.62 2.36
C VAL A 19 -2.62 -4.23 2.36
N ALA A 20 -3.71 -4.02 3.10
CA ALA A 20 -4.35 -2.73 3.26
C ALA A 20 -4.10 -2.11 4.64
N PHE A 21 -3.77 -0.81 4.67
CA PHE A 21 -3.59 -0.02 5.87
C PHE A 21 -4.57 1.16 5.89
N GLY A 22 -5.26 1.34 7.02
CA GLY A 22 -6.06 2.54 7.26
C GLY A 22 -5.16 3.69 7.70
N VAL A 23 -5.33 4.87 7.10
CA VAL A 23 -4.61 6.10 7.43
C VAL A 23 -5.58 7.27 7.58
N ASP A 24 -5.26 8.24 8.42
CA ASP A 24 -6.12 9.40 8.68
C ASP A 24 -6.11 10.46 7.57
N ASP A 25 -5.04 10.49 6.77
CA ASP A 25 -4.92 11.36 5.61
C ASP A 25 -4.09 10.68 4.53
N VAL A 26 -4.77 10.07 3.57
CA VAL A 26 -4.10 9.35 2.47
C VAL A 26 -3.29 10.28 1.56
N TYR A 27 -3.68 11.55 1.40
CA TYR A 27 -2.95 12.50 0.57
C TYR A 27 -1.64 12.90 1.23
N ARG A 28 -1.72 13.30 2.50
CA ARG A 28 -0.52 13.67 3.28
C ARG A 28 0.47 12.50 3.36
N VAL A 29 -0.03 11.29 3.63
CA VAL A 29 0.82 10.10 3.71
C VAL A 29 1.49 9.82 2.36
N CYS A 30 0.76 9.91 1.24
CA CYS A 30 1.36 9.74 -0.08
C CYS A 30 2.45 10.79 -0.38
N ASP A 31 2.27 12.04 0.02
CA ASP A 31 3.28 13.09 -0.15
C ASP A 31 4.55 12.82 0.67
N GLU A 32 4.38 12.41 1.93
CA GLU A 32 5.51 12.02 2.79
C GLU A 32 6.26 10.80 2.25
N LEU A 33 5.53 9.80 1.75
CA LEU A 33 6.11 8.59 1.15
C LEU A 33 6.86 8.92 -0.15
N ARG A 34 6.29 9.80 -0.99
CA ARG A 34 6.97 10.28 -2.19
C ARG A 34 8.26 11.02 -1.85
N ALA A 35 8.26 11.87 -0.83
CA ALA A 35 9.46 12.56 -0.35
C ALA A 35 10.54 11.59 0.16
N LYS A 36 10.15 10.40 0.62
CA LYS A 36 11.04 9.30 1.05
C LYS A 36 11.45 8.36 -0.10
N GLY A 37 11.06 8.66 -1.34
CA GLY A 37 11.40 7.85 -2.52
C GLY A 37 10.55 6.59 -2.71
N VAL A 38 9.41 6.48 -2.01
CA VAL A 38 8.48 5.36 -2.18
C VAL A 38 7.71 5.52 -3.49
N LYS A 39 7.54 4.40 -4.21
CA LYS A 39 6.81 4.38 -5.48
C LYS A 39 5.30 4.38 -5.24
N ILE A 40 4.65 5.46 -5.66
CA ILE A 40 3.19 5.56 -5.69
C ILE A 40 2.70 4.94 -7.01
N VAL A 41 2.06 3.77 -6.95
CA VAL A 41 1.55 3.03 -8.12
C VAL A 41 0.18 3.56 -8.55
N ARG A 42 -0.62 3.99 -7.58
CA ARG A 42 -1.90 4.69 -7.82
C ARG A 42 -2.00 5.86 -6.86
N GLU A 43 -2.14 7.04 -7.43
CA GLU A 43 -2.33 8.28 -6.69
C GLU A 43 -3.61 8.25 -5.84
N PRO A 44 -3.62 8.93 -4.68
CA PRO A 44 -4.77 8.99 -3.79
C PRO A 44 -5.98 9.60 -4.51
N GLY A 45 -7.11 8.91 -4.41
CA GLY A 45 -8.38 9.39 -4.93
C GLY A 45 -9.53 8.43 -4.72
N PRO A 46 -10.74 8.80 -5.15
CA PRO A 46 -11.94 8.06 -4.82
C PRO A 46 -11.94 6.68 -5.49
N MET A 47 -12.47 5.69 -4.78
CA MET A 47 -12.73 4.38 -5.36
C MET A 47 -13.87 4.50 -6.40
N LYS A 48 -13.78 3.75 -7.51
CA LYS A 48 -14.81 3.77 -8.57
C LYS A 48 -16.21 3.37 -8.06
N HIS A 49 -16.26 2.51 -7.04
CA HIS A 49 -17.49 2.06 -6.39
C HIS A 49 -17.30 2.12 -4.88
N GLY A 50 -17.72 3.22 -4.26
CA GLY A 50 -17.55 3.49 -2.83
C GLY A 50 -16.88 4.84 -2.56
N GLY A 51 -17.30 5.53 -1.51
CA GLY A 51 -16.87 6.90 -1.20
C GLY A 51 -15.60 7.03 -0.36
N SER A 52 -14.72 6.03 -0.37
CA SER A 52 -13.43 6.05 0.33
C SER A 52 -12.31 6.42 -0.63
N GLU A 53 -11.37 7.21 -0.14
CA GLU A 53 -10.17 7.61 -0.90
C GLU A 53 -9.09 6.56 -0.67
N ILE A 54 -8.45 6.10 -1.74
CA ILE A 54 -7.43 5.05 -1.67
C ILE A 54 -6.23 5.37 -2.56
N ALA A 55 -5.06 4.86 -2.17
CA ALA A 55 -3.83 4.90 -2.95
C ALA A 55 -3.17 3.51 -2.95
N PHE A 56 -2.31 3.25 -3.94
CA PHE A 56 -1.43 2.07 -3.93
C PHE A 56 0.03 2.50 -3.96
N ILE A 57 0.83 1.86 -3.11
CA ILE A 57 2.29 1.98 -3.09
C ILE A 57 2.93 0.62 -3.33
N GLU A 58 4.21 0.64 -3.70
CA GLU A 58 5.03 -0.56 -3.88
C GLU A 58 6.27 -0.46 -2.99
N ASP A 59 6.57 -1.53 -2.27
CA ASP A 59 7.80 -1.66 -1.49
C ASP A 59 8.99 -2.06 -2.40
N PRO A 60 10.24 -2.04 -1.90
CA PRO A 60 11.41 -2.42 -2.70
C PRO A 60 11.39 -3.87 -3.22
N ASP A 61 10.62 -4.75 -2.57
CA ASP A 61 10.50 -6.16 -2.94
C ASP A 61 9.41 -6.39 -4.00
N GLY A 62 8.60 -5.37 -4.31
CA GLY A 62 7.57 -5.39 -5.33
C GLY A 62 6.18 -5.73 -4.79
N TYR A 63 5.99 -5.80 -3.47
CA TYR A 63 4.67 -5.99 -2.89
C TYR A 63 3.86 -4.70 -2.94
N ARG A 64 2.59 -4.84 -3.29
CA ARG A 64 1.64 -3.73 -3.29
C ARG A 64 1.01 -3.56 -1.92
N LEU A 65 0.92 -2.32 -1.47
CA LEU A 65 0.18 -1.94 -0.29
C LEU A 65 -0.94 -0.97 -0.70
N GLU A 66 -2.14 -1.18 -0.17
CA GLU A 66 -3.29 -0.29 -0.33
C GLU A 66 -3.40 0.62 0.90
N LEU A 67 -3.42 1.93 0.68
CA LEU A 67 -3.69 2.91 1.73
C LEU A 67 -5.14 3.34 1.61
N ILE A 68 -5.88 3.27 2.72
CA ILE A 68 -7.31 3.59 2.77
C ILE A 68 -7.53 4.75 3.74
N GLN A 69 -8.17 5.80 3.26
CA GLN A 69 -8.60 6.92 4.07
C GLN A 69 -9.64 6.48 5.11
N LEU A 70 -9.31 6.66 6.40
CA LEU A 70 -10.23 6.41 7.50
C LEU A 70 -11.13 7.64 7.68
N ARG A 71 -12.40 7.50 7.32
CA ARG A 71 -13.39 8.55 7.61
C ARG A 71 -13.79 8.46 9.07
N GLY A 72 -13.24 9.36 9.89
CA GLY A 72 -13.72 9.66 11.24
C GLY A 72 -13.78 8.46 12.18
N ARG A 73 -12.63 7.90 12.56
CA ARG A 73 -12.55 7.24 13.87
C ARG A 73 -12.61 8.35 14.91
N VAL A 74 -13.80 8.57 15.46
CA VAL A 74 -13.92 9.15 16.79
C VAL A 74 -13.47 8.05 17.75
N ASP A 75 -12.33 8.26 18.39
CA ASP A 75 -11.93 7.48 19.57
C ASP A 75 -12.90 7.76 20.73
#